data_AF-A0A9X9F6N4-F1
#
_entry.id   AF-A0A9X9F6N4-F1
#
_cell.length_a   1.000
_cell.length_b   1.000
_cell.length_c   1.000
_cell.angle_alpha   90.00
_cell.angle_beta   90.00
_cell.angle_gamma   90.00
#
_symmetry.space_group_name_H-M   'P 1'
#
loop_
_entity.id
_entity.type
_entity.pdbx_description
1 polymer ?
#
loop_
_entity_poly.entity_id
_entity_poly.type
_entity_poly.pdbx_seq_one_letter_code
_entity_poly.pdbx_strand_id
1 'polypeptide(L)'
;YIYIMLGSYILALKSLKKTVNISDKVRNSIVYSTLIINAIMVISISTSTDFGSYEWMKVGSRGWFYAGNELGSILAIIFPIVVLYSIQKTKSVKHVLYWIPSLLMIYSLIQVGTKVGMGSIGVTLAAAIGIIVLQLLFDRKNPNKKSLALNAVIAIILLAGVVGSFKQTPLAQNMGIHNNYLTEQNVAQQDQKEQ
;
A
#
# COMPACT_ATOMS: atom_id res chain seq x y z
N TYR A 1 15.27 15.14 27.14
CA TYR A 1 15.72 14.06 26.24
C TYR A 1 14.98 14.09 24.90
N ILE A 2 13.66 13.92 24.88
CA ILE A 2 12.86 13.87 23.62
C ILE A 2 13.01 15.13 22.75
N TYR A 3 12.97 16.32 23.34
CA TYR A 3 13.10 17.59 22.61
C TYR A 3 14.50 17.82 22.04
N ILE A 4 15.55 17.33 22.72
CA ILE A 4 16.93 17.43 22.26
C ILE A 4 17.15 16.47 21.08
N MET A 5 16.62 15.24 21.16
CA MET A 5 16.61 14.30 20.02
C MET A 5 15.84 14.85 18.82
N LEU A 6 14.64 15.41 19.04
CA LEU A 6 13.83 15.97 17.97
C LEU A 6 14.53 17.16 17.30
N GLY A 7 15.15 18.04 18.10
CA GLY A 7 15.94 19.16 17.61
C GLY A 7 17.18 18.73 16.82
N SER A 8 17.91 17.71 17.29
CA SER A 8 19.09 17.19 16.59
C SER A 8 18.72 16.49 15.27
N TYR A 9 17.61 15.75 15.23
CA TYR A 9 17.08 15.20 13.98
C TYR A 9 16.65 16.28 12.99
N ILE A 10 15.95 17.32 13.44
CA ILE A 10 15.55 18.44 12.57
C ILE A 10 16.79 19.15 12.00
N LEU A 11 17.80 19.42 12.83
CA LEU A 11 19.06 20.04 12.40
C LEU A 11 19.84 19.15 11.42
N ALA A 12 19.94 17.85 11.70
CA ALA A 12 20.60 16.89 10.81
C ALA A 12 19.90 16.83 9.44
N LEU A 13 18.57 16.70 9.42
CA LEU A 13 17.76 16.67 8.20
C LEU A 13 17.87 17.98 7.40
N LYS A 14 17.90 19.14 8.09
CA LYS A 14 18.03 20.46 7.46
C LYS A 14 19.43 20.70 6.89
N SER A 15 20.47 20.23 7.58
CA SER A 15 21.87 20.27 7.14
C SER A 15 22.09 19.39 5.90
N LEU A 16 21.55 18.18 5.92
CA LEU A 16 21.56 17.26 4.79
C LEU A 16 20.90 17.90 3.56
N LYS A 17 19.68 18.45 3.70
CA LYS A 17 18.89 19.03 2.58
C LYS A 17 19.66 20.06 1.72
N LYS A 18 20.72 20.68 2.27
CA LYS A 18 21.49 21.75 1.63
C LYS A 18 22.55 21.25 0.64
N THR A 19 22.96 19.98 0.70
CA THR A 19 24.14 19.48 -0.04
C THR A 19 23.83 18.43 -1.11
N VAL A 20 22.65 17.81 -1.07
CA VAL A 20 22.26 16.73 -2.00
C VAL A 20 20.77 16.86 -2.30
N ASN A 21 20.32 16.45 -3.50
CA ASN A 21 18.90 16.32 -3.82
C ASN A 21 18.28 15.11 -3.08
N ILE A 22 18.23 15.21 -1.75
CA ILE A 22 17.88 14.15 -0.79
C ILE A 22 16.50 13.60 -1.02
N SER A 23 15.56 14.43 -1.46
CA SER A 23 14.20 13.97 -1.75
C SER A 23 14.21 12.85 -2.78
N ASP A 24 14.99 12.98 -3.86
CA ASP A 24 15.06 11.97 -4.90
C ASP A 24 15.85 10.74 -4.46
N LYS A 25 16.95 10.94 -3.73
CA LYS A 25 17.78 9.83 -3.24
C LYS A 25 17.03 8.98 -2.21
N VAL A 26 16.37 9.62 -1.25
CA VAL A 26 15.55 8.96 -0.23
C VAL A 26 14.37 8.23 -0.87
N ARG A 27 13.64 8.88 -1.79
CA ARG A 27 12.54 8.22 -2.52
C ARG A 27 13.03 6.98 -3.27
N ASN A 28 14.14 7.06 -3.99
CA ASN A 28 14.69 5.92 -4.72
C ASN A 28 15.13 4.81 -3.78
N SER A 29 15.81 5.13 -2.67
CA SER A 29 16.19 4.15 -1.65
C SER A 29 14.97 3.44 -1.06
N ILE A 30 13.91 4.18 -0.73
CA ILE A 30 12.64 3.61 -0.26
C ILE A 30 12.08 2.64 -1.28
N VAL A 31 12.03 3.03 -2.56
CA VAL A 31 11.52 2.16 -3.64
C VAL A 31 12.35 0.89 -3.78
N TYR A 32 13.68 0.98 -3.76
CA TYR A 32 14.54 -0.21 -3.84
C TYR A 32 14.40 -1.13 -2.62
N SER A 33 14.31 -0.57 -1.41
CA SER A 33 14.04 -1.36 -0.21
C SER A 33 12.68 -2.05 -0.29
N THR A 34 11.64 -1.35 -0.78
CA THR A 34 10.31 -1.96 -0.94
C THR A 34 10.29 -3.04 -2.02
N LEU A 35 11.07 -2.91 -3.09
CA LEU A 35 11.21 -3.96 -4.09
C LEU A 35 11.79 -5.24 -3.49
N ILE A 36 12.79 -5.14 -2.62
CA ILE A 36 13.36 -6.29 -1.91
C ILE A 36 12.29 -6.93 -1.01
N ILE A 37 11.59 -6.13 -0.21
CA ILE A 37 10.53 -6.61 0.67
C ILE A 37 9.44 -7.34 -0.14
N ASN A 38 8.96 -6.72 -1.21
CA ASN A 38 7.92 -7.30 -2.05
C ASN A 38 8.41 -8.56 -2.80
N ALA A 39 9.67 -8.61 -3.23
CA ALA A 39 10.24 -9.81 -3.83
C ALA A 39 10.26 -10.97 -2.83
N ILE A 40 10.66 -10.72 -1.57
CA ILE A 40 10.62 -11.71 -0.50
C ILE A 40 9.18 -12.18 -0.23
N MET A 41 8.21 -11.26 -0.20
CA MET A 41 6.79 -11.59 -0.07
C MET A 41 6.32 -12.51 -1.20
N VAL A 42 6.61 -12.15 -2.46
CA VAL A 42 6.22 -12.97 -3.61
C VAL A 42 6.87 -14.35 -3.57
N ILE A 43 8.18 -14.43 -3.27
CA ILE A 43 8.92 -15.69 -3.23
C ILE A 43 8.39 -16.60 -2.11
N SER A 44 8.22 -16.07 -0.90
CA SER A 44 7.74 -16.85 0.25
C SER A 44 6.33 -17.41 0.00
N ILE A 45 5.42 -16.59 -0.53
CA ILE A 45 4.05 -17.02 -0.87
C ILE A 45 4.07 -18.05 -2.02
N SER A 46 4.86 -17.81 -3.06
CA SER A 46 4.92 -18.72 -4.22
C SER A 46 5.53 -20.07 -3.85
N THR A 47 6.43 -20.10 -2.87
CA THR A 47 7.04 -21.33 -2.35
C THR A 47 6.21 -21.99 -1.24
N SER A 48 5.08 -21.38 -0.84
CA SER A 48 4.25 -21.83 0.29
C SER A 48 5.05 -21.97 1.60
N THR A 49 6.09 -21.17 1.77
CA THR A 49 6.92 -21.11 2.97
C THR A 49 6.64 -19.86 3.81
N ASP A 50 5.61 -19.11 3.44
CA ASP A 50 5.20 -17.91 4.14
C ASP A 50 4.52 -18.21 5.47
N PHE A 51 4.61 -17.26 6.40
CA PHE A 51 3.92 -17.32 7.67
C PHE A 51 2.56 -16.63 7.58
N GLY A 52 1.57 -17.16 8.31
CA GLY A 52 0.26 -16.54 8.46
C GLY A 52 0.33 -15.19 9.16
N SER A 53 -0.44 -14.21 8.68
CA SER A 53 -0.58 -12.89 9.33
C SER A 53 -1.38 -12.94 10.64
N TYR A 54 -2.17 -14.00 10.84
CA TYR A 54 -3.00 -14.22 12.02
C TYR A 54 -2.81 -15.66 12.51
N GLU A 55 -2.84 -15.87 13.83
CA GLU A 55 -2.73 -17.21 14.41
C GLU A 55 -4.04 -18.00 14.31
N TRP A 56 -5.20 -17.34 14.46
CA TRP A 56 -6.51 -18.01 14.55
C TRP A 56 -7.49 -17.54 13.48
N MET A 57 -8.02 -18.52 12.72
CA MET A 57 -9.10 -18.46 11.71
C MET A 57 -8.98 -17.47 10.56
N LYS A 58 -8.25 -16.36 10.73
CA LYS A 58 -8.09 -15.32 9.71
C LYS A 58 -7.01 -15.71 8.70
N VAL A 59 -7.30 -15.40 7.44
CA VAL A 59 -6.45 -15.65 6.30
C VAL A 59 -5.59 -14.42 6.01
N GLY A 60 -4.33 -14.64 5.64
CA GLY A 60 -3.39 -13.60 5.27
C GLY A 60 -1.96 -14.11 5.39
N SER A 61 -1.07 -13.57 4.58
CA SER A 61 0.34 -13.92 4.52
C SER A 61 1.22 -12.73 4.88
N ARG A 62 2.16 -12.94 5.81
CA ARG A 62 3.22 -11.98 6.15
C ARG A 62 4.58 -12.37 5.55
N GLY A 63 4.61 -13.32 4.60
CA GLY A 63 5.86 -13.86 4.06
C GLY A 63 6.78 -14.39 5.17
N TRP A 64 8.09 -14.17 5.04
CA TRP A 64 9.06 -14.53 6.10
C TRP A 64 9.23 -13.46 7.19
N PHE A 65 8.35 -12.46 7.27
CA PHE A 65 8.44 -11.39 8.27
C PHE A 65 7.66 -11.74 9.51
N TYR A 66 8.17 -11.45 10.71
CA TYR A 66 7.58 -11.85 11.99
C TYR A 66 6.27 -11.13 12.39
N ALA A 67 6.06 -9.91 11.91
CA ALA A 67 5.02 -9.01 12.42
C ALA A 67 4.09 -8.54 11.29
N GLY A 68 2.94 -9.21 11.11
CA GLY A 68 2.06 -9.00 9.95
C GLY A 68 1.36 -7.64 9.93
N ASN A 69 0.83 -7.18 11.07
CA ASN A 69 0.13 -5.89 11.17
C ASN A 69 1.09 -4.70 11.02
N GLU A 70 2.26 -4.82 11.63
CA GLU A 70 3.35 -3.84 11.56
C GLU A 70 3.89 -3.75 10.14
N LEU A 71 4.13 -4.90 9.49
CA LEU A 71 4.51 -4.95 8.08
C LEU A 71 3.47 -4.26 7.20
N GLY A 72 2.19 -4.62 7.35
CA GLY A 72 1.09 -4.00 6.61
C GLY A 72 1.02 -2.49 6.80
N SER A 73 1.26 -2.00 8.02
CA SER A 73 1.26 -0.58 8.35
C SER A 73 2.47 0.17 7.76
N ILE A 74 3.66 -0.43 7.81
CA ILE A 74 4.87 0.13 7.19
C ILE A 74 4.68 0.24 5.68
N LEU A 75 4.20 -0.83 5.04
CA LEU A 75 3.90 -0.82 3.61
C LEU A 75 2.81 0.23 3.30
N ALA A 76 1.75 0.33 4.09
CA ALA A 76 0.71 1.34 3.90
C ALA A 76 1.26 2.78 3.93
N ILE A 77 2.16 3.10 4.85
CA ILE A 77 2.81 4.42 4.96
C ILE A 77 3.70 4.71 3.75
N ILE A 78 4.38 3.68 3.23
CA ILE A 78 5.32 3.83 2.12
C ILE A 78 4.59 3.87 0.76
N PHE A 79 3.37 3.32 0.66
CA PHE A 79 2.67 3.14 -0.62
C PHE A 79 2.50 4.44 -1.43
N PRO A 80 2.10 5.58 -0.82
CA PRO A 80 2.02 6.86 -1.53
C PRO A 80 3.34 7.30 -2.14
N ILE A 81 4.47 7.03 -1.48
CA ILE A 81 5.81 7.40 -1.95
C ILE A 81 6.18 6.59 -3.20
N VAL A 82 5.84 5.30 -3.21
CA VAL A 82 6.10 4.40 -4.33
C VAL A 82 5.21 4.74 -5.53
N VAL A 83 3.92 5.03 -5.31
CA VAL A 83 3.01 5.49 -6.36
C VAL A 83 3.47 6.84 -6.94
N LEU A 84 3.89 7.77 -6.08
CA LEU A 84 4.46 9.05 -6.52
C LEU A 84 5.71 8.84 -7.40
N TYR A 85 6.61 7.93 -7.01
CA TYR A 85 7.75 7.55 -7.83
C TYR A 85 7.32 7.03 -9.21
N SER A 86 6.34 6.12 -9.27
CA SER A 86 5.81 5.57 -10.52
C SER A 86 5.26 6.67 -11.45
N ILE A 87 4.47 7.59 -10.90
CA ILE A 87 3.90 8.72 -11.66
C ILE A 87 5.01 9.65 -12.20
N GLN A 88 5.98 9.99 -11.34
CA GLN A 88 7.05 10.91 -11.71
C GLN A 88 7.96 10.33 -12.81
N LYS A 89 8.24 9.02 -12.77
CA LYS A 89 9.12 8.35 -13.74
C LYS A 89 8.42 7.94 -15.04
N THR A 90 7.11 7.71 -15.01
CA THR A 90 6.35 7.32 -16.21
C THR A 90 6.06 8.55 -17.08
N LYS A 91 6.94 8.83 -18.04
CA LYS A 91 6.80 9.96 -19.00
C LYS A 91 6.15 9.57 -20.32
N SER A 92 6.10 8.28 -20.63
CA SER A 92 5.51 7.74 -21.86
C SER A 92 5.22 6.25 -21.68
N VAL A 93 4.56 5.63 -22.66
CA VAL A 93 4.20 4.19 -22.64
C VAL A 93 5.44 3.29 -22.45
N LYS A 94 6.60 3.68 -22.97
CA LYS A 94 7.87 2.94 -22.79
C LYS A 94 8.32 2.85 -21.32
N HIS A 95 7.85 3.76 -20.48
CA HIS A 95 8.24 3.89 -19.08
C HIS A 95 7.20 3.28 -18.11
N VAL A 96 6.19 2.56 -18.62
CA VAL A 96 5.14 1.95 -17.78
C VAL A 96 5.71 0.95 -16.77
N LEU A 97 6.88 0.37 -17.04
CA LEU A 97 7.58 -0.54 -16.13
C LEU A 97 7.91 0.10 -14.75
N TYR A 98 7.93 1.43 -14.64
CA TYR A 98 8.09 2.10 -13.33
C TYR A 98 6.87 1.92 -12.40
N TRP A 99 5.78 1.32 -12.88
CA TRP A 99 4.65 0.90 -12.04
C TRP A 99 4.83 -0.49 -11.42
N ILE A 100 5.84 -1.28 -11.81
CA ILE A 100 6.13 -2.60 -11.22
C ILE A 100 6.26 -2.54 -9.68
N PRO A 101 7.01 -1.59 -9.08
CA PRO A 101 7.08 -1.49 -7.62
C PRO A 101 5.71 -1.29 -6.98
N SER A 102 4.88 -0.42 -7.54
CA SER A 102 3.51 -0.16 -7.06
C SER A 102 2.63 -1.41 -7.18
N LEU A 103 2.72 -2.14 -8.29
CA LEU A 103 1.97 -3.38 -8.52
C LEU A 103 2.34 -4.47 -7.52
N LEU A 104 3.63 -4.70 -7.32
CA LEU A 104 4.14 -5.67 -6.34
C LEU A 104 3.72 -5.30 -4.92
N MET A 105 3.64 -4.00 -4.62
CA MET A 105 3.24 -3.52 -3.32
C MET A 105 1.73 -3.68 -3.08
N ILE A 106 0.90 -3.45 -4.10
CA ILE A 106 -0.54 -3.78 -4.06
C ILE A 106 -0.72 -5.28 -3.76
N TYR A 107 0.03 -6.14 -4.45
CA TYR A 107 0.01 -7.58 -4.20
C TYR A 107 0.35 -7.91 -2.73
N SER A 108 1.48 -7.42 -2.22
CA SER A 108 1.88 -7.66 -0.83
C SER A 108 0.85 -7.14 0.18
N LEU A 109 0.29 -5.94 -0.04
CA LEU A 109 -0.70 -5.33 0.85
C LEU A 109 -2.03 -6.09 0.85
N ILE A 110 -2.45 -6.64 -0.30
CA ILE A 110 -3.61 -7.54 -0.39
C ILE A 110 -3.33 -8.83 0.40
N GLN A 111 -2.17 -9.44 0.19
CA GLN A 111 -1.82 -10.72 0.80
C GLN A 111 -1.70 -10.63 2.32
N VAL A 112 -1.18 -9.52 2.85
CA VAL A 112 -1.17 -9.27 4.30
C VAL A 112 -2.58 -9.26 4.91
N GLY A 113 -3.62 -8.95 4.12
CA GLY A 113 -5.01 -9.16 4.55
C GLY A 113 -5.50 -8.20 5.64
N THR A 114 -4.79 -7.10 5.89
CA THR A 114 -5.13 -6.11 6.92
C THR A 114 -6.07 -5.02 6.39
N LYS A 115 -6.95 -4.51 7.27
CA LYS A 115 -7.82 -3.36 6.98
C LYS A 115 -7.00 -2.12 6.60
N VAL A 116 -5.90 -1.86 7.32
CA VAL A 116 -5.00 -0.72 7.08
C VAL A 116 -4.34 -0.83 5.71
N GLY A 117 -3.82 -2.02 5.36
CA GLY A 117 -3.17 -2.24 4.07
C GLY A 117 -4.12 -2.01 2.90
N MET A 118 -5.32 -2.62 2.94
CA MET A 118 -6.33 -2.42 1.90
C MET A 118 -6.86 -0.99 1.83
N GLY A 119 -7.10 -0.35 2.98
CA GLY A 119 -7.50 1.06 3.03
C GLY A 119 -6.45 1.97 2.40
N SER A 120 -5.16 1.70 2.65
CA SER A 120 -4.05 2.47 2.08
C SER A 120 -4.01 2.40 0.54
N ILE A 121 -4.31 1.23 -0.05
CA ILE A 121 -4.36 1.08 -1.51
C ILE A 121 -5.44 1.99 -2.08
N GLY A 122 -6.66 1.88 -1.55
CA GLY A 122 -7.81 2.65 -2.02
C GLY A 122 -7.60 4.16 -1.90
N VAL A 123 -7.21 4.62 -0.70
CA VAL A 123 -6.98 6.06 -0.42
C VAL A 123 -5.86 6.62 -1.31
N THR A 124 -4.75 5.89 -1.45
CA THR A 124 -3.60 6.37 -2.22
C THR A 124 -3.92 6.47 -3.71
N LEU A 125 -4.53 5.45 -4.30
CA LEU A 125 -4.88 5.46 -5.72
C LEU A 125 -5.97 6.50 -6.01
N ALA A 126 -7.00 6.61 -5.17
CA ALA A 126 -8.03 7.63 -5.32
C ALA A 126 -7.46 9.05 -5.21
N ALA A 127 -6.59 9.32 -4.23
CA ALA A 127 -5.92 10.60 -4.09
C ALA A 127 -5.01 10.91 -5.28
N ALA A 128 -4.25 9.93 -5.77
CA ALA A 128 -3.41 10.09 -6.95
C ALA A 128 -4.24 10.44 -8.19
N ILE A 129 -5.35 9.74 -8.44
CA ILE A 129 -6.28 10.04 -9.54
C ILE A 129 -6.82 11.46 -9.38
N GLY A 130 -7.33 11.82 -8.20
CA GLY A 130 -7.87 13.15 -7.92
C GLY A 130 -6.86 14.27 -8.20
N ILE A 131 -5.63 14.14 -7.68
CA ILE A 131 -4.56 15.12 -7.90
C ILE A 131 -4.21 15.23 -9.39
N ILE A 132 -4.07 14.11 -10.11
CA ILE A 132 -3.75 14.13 -11.54
C ILE A 132 -4.89 14.78 -12.34
N VAL A 133 -6.15 14.46 -12.04
CA VAL A 133 -7.31 15.06 -12.71
C VAL A 133 -7.35 16.57 -12.47
N LEU A 134 -7.12 17.03 -11.24
CA LEU A 134 -7.02 18.46 -10.94
C LEU A 134 -5.90 19.13 -11.76
N GLN A 135 -4.72 18.53 -11.82
CA GLN A 135 -3.62 19.06 -12.64
C GLN A 135 -3.98 19.13 -14.14
N LEU A 136 -4.68 18.12 -14.68
CA LEU A 136 -5.11 18.11 -16.08
C LEU A 136 -6.13 19.20 -16.39
N LEU A 137 -7.04 19.49 -15.46
CA LEU A 137 -8.10 20.49 -15.62
C LEU A 137 -7.59 21.93 -15.46
N PHE A 138 -6.78 22.18 -14.44
CA PHE A 138 -6.34 23.54 -14.07
C PHE A 138 -5.03 23.95 -14.76
N ASP A 139 -4.07 23.03 -14.98
CA ASP A 139 -2.80 23.37 -15.63
C ASP A 139 -2.87 23.20 -17.14
N ARG A 140 -3.66 24.07 -17.80
CA ARG A 140 -3.91 23.96 -19.25
C ARG A 140 -2.66 23.98 -20.12
N LYS A 141 -1.57 24.60 -19.65
CA LYS A 141 -0.29 24.72 -20.35
C LYS A 141 0.77 23.68 -19.93
N ASN A 142 0.41 22.68 -19.12
CA ASN A 142 1.39 21.70 -18.65
C ASN A 142 1.93 20.85 -19.83
N PRO A 143 3.25 20.88 -20.13
CA PRO A 143 3.82 20.12 -21.22
C PRO A 143 3.72 18.60 -21.02
N ASN A 144 3.45 18.14 -19.79
CA ASN A 144 3.37 16.74 -19.42
C ASN A 144 1.94 16.16 -19.42
N LYS A 145 0.95 16.84 -20.01
CA LYS A 145 -0.46 16.38 -20.00
C LYS A 145 -0.66 14.93 -20.47
N LYS A 146 0.00 14.51 -21.55
CA LYS A 146 -0.12 13.14 -22.08
C LYS A 146 0.38 12.09 -21.08
N SER A 147 1.47 12.37 -20.38
CA SER A 147 2.02 11.44 -19.38
C SER A 147 1.19 11.43 -18.11
N LEU A 148 0.64 12.58 -17.69
CA LEU A 148 -0.32 12.64 -16.59
C LEU A 148 -1.57 11.83 -16.89
N ALA A 149 -2.17 11.99 -18.08
CA ALA A 149 -3.33 11.21 -18.50
C ALA A 149 -3.05 9.70 -18.52
N LEU A 150 -1.87 9.29 -19.04
CA LEU A 150 -1.44 7.89 -18.98
C LEU A 150 -1.36 7.36 -17.53
N ASN A 151 -0.76 8.12 -16.63
CA ASN A 151 -0.66 7.73 -15.21
C ASN A 151 -2.03 7.65 -14.54
N ALA A 152 -2.97 8.55 -14.86
CA ALA A 152 -4.34 8.47 -14.38
C ALA A 152 -5.02 7.18 -14.85
N VAL A 153 -4.89 6.83 -16.14
CA VAL A 153 -5.46 5.59 -16.69
C VAL A 153 -4.88 4.37 -15.97
N ILE A 154 -3.56 4.30 -15.76
CA ILE A 154 -2.93 3.19 -15.04
C ILE A 154 -3.45 3.11 -13.60
N ALA A 155 -3.53 4.24 -12.87
CA ALA A 155 -4.04 4.27 -11.51
C ALA A 155 -5.52 3.83 -11.42
N ILE A 156 -6.35 4.22 -12.40
CA ILE A 156 -7.75 3.78 -12.50
C ILE A 156 -7.83 2.27 -12.74
N ILE A 157 -7.02 1.74 -13.67
CA ILE A 157 -6.98 0.30 -13.95
C ILE A 157 -6.56 -0.49 -12.71
N LEU A 158 -5.54 -0.03 -11.98
CA LEU A 158 -5.10 -0.66 -10.73
C LEU A 158 -6.20 -0.62 -9.67
N LEU A 159 -6.86 0.53 -9.48
CA LEU A 159 -7.94 0.67 -8.50
C LEU A 159 -9.13 -0.24 -8.87
N ALA A 160 -9.52 -0.25 -10.15
CA ALA A 160 -10.58 -1.13 -10.64
C ALA A 160 -10.22 -2.61 -10.47
N GLY A 161 -8.96 -2.99 -10.71
CA GLY A 161 -8.46 -4.35 -10.46
C GLY A 161 -8.56 -4.75 -8.99
N VAL A 162 -8.20 -3.84 -8.07
CA VAL A 162 -8.31 -4.07 -6.61
C VAL A 162 -9.77 -4.21 -6.19
N VAL A 163 -10.66 -3.33 -6.68
CA VAL A 163 -12.09 -3.39 -6.38
C VAL A 163 -12.72 -4.66 -6.97
N GLY A 164 -12.39 -5.02 -8.20
CA GLY A 164 -12.92 -6.22 -8.88
C GLY A 164 -12.48 -7.52 -8.22
N SER A 165 -11.26 -7.57 -7.68
CA SER A 165 -10.73 -8.73 -6.95
C SER A 165 -11.06 -8.73 -5.45
N PHE A 166 -11.75 -7.71 -4.92
CA PHE A 166 -11.95 -7.51 -3.49
C PHE A 166 -12.51 -8.74 -2.75
N LYS A 167 -13.53 -9.40 -3.31
CA LYS A 167 -14.18 -10.56 -2.68
C LYS A 167 -13.23 -11.75 -2.49
N GLN A 168 -12.19 -11.85 -3.30
CA GLN A 168 -11.20 -12.93 -3.26
C GLN A 168 -10.06 -12.62 -2.29
N THR A 169 -9.96 -11.38 -1.81
CA THR A 169 -8.86 -10.97 -0.94
C THR A 169 -8.96 -11.60 0.46
N PRO A 170 -7.83 -11.86 1.13
CA PRO A 170 -7.82 -12.35 2.51
C PRO A 170 -8.61 -11.45 3.47
N LEU A 171 -8.61 -10.13 3.24
CA LEU A 171 -9.41 -9.21 4.06
C LEU A 171 -10.91 -9.48 3.95
N ALA A 172 -11.44 -9.71 2.74
CA ALA A 172 -12.87 -9.98 2.57
C ALA A 172 -13.28 -11.29 3.27
N GLN A 173 -12.43 -12.31 3.17
CA GLN A 173 -12.62 -13.57 3.90
C GLN A 173 -12.61 -13.33 5.41
N ASN A 174 -11.68 -12.54 5.93
CA ASN A 174 -11.58 -12.17 7.35
C ASN A 174 -12.82 -11.43 7.86
N MET A 175 -13.42 -10.57 7.04
CA MET A 175 -14.67 -9.89 7.39
C MET A 175 -15.86 -10.85 7.43
N GLY A 176 -15.94 -11.80 6.50
CA GLY A 176 -16.96 -12.85 6.50
C GLY A 176 -16.89 -13.73 7.75
N ILE A 177 -15.69 -14.20 8.09
CA ILE A 177 -15.44 -15.01 9.30
C ILE A 177 -15.84 -14.24 10.56
N HIS A 178 -15.48 -12.96 10.64
CA HIS A 178 -15.86 -12.12 11.78
C HIS A 178 -17.38 -11.94 11.89
N ASN A 179 -18.07 -11.75 10.77
CA ASN A 179 -19.51 -11.57 10.77
C ASN A 179 -20.27 -12.86 11.17
N ASN A 180 -19.78 -14.02 10.74
CA ASN A 180 -20.33 -15.31 11.15
C ASN A 180 -20.14 -15.53 12.66
N TYR A 181 -18.95 -15.25 13.18
CA TYR A 181 -18.68 -15.34 14.62
C TYR A 181 -19.60 -14.43 15.45
N LEU A 182 -19.83 -13.18 15.02
CA LEU A 182 -20.77 -12.27 15.69
C LEU A 182 -22.20 -12.79 15.64
N THR A 183 -22.60 -13.42 14.54
CA THR A 183 -23.94 -14.00 14.38
C THR A 183 -24.14 -15.16 15.33
N GLU A 184 -23.17 -16.08 15.42
CA GLU A 184 -23.20 -17.21 16.37
C GLU A 184 -23.24 -16.74 17.82
N GLN A 185 -22.47 -15.71 18.19
CA GLN A 185 -22.53 -15.14 19.54
C GLN A 185 -23.89 -14.52 19.86
N ASN A 186 -24.49 -13.81 18.91
CA ASN A 186 -25.80 -13.19 19.13
C ASN A 186 -26.90 -14.23 19.31
N VAL A 187 -26.88 -15.33 18.54
CA VAL A 187 -27.81 -16.46 18.69
C VAL A 187 -27.63 -17.12 20.05
N ALA A 188 -26.40 -17.44 20.45
CA ALA A 188 -26.11 -18.04 21.75
C ALA A 188 -26.54 -17.14 22.93
N GLN A 189 -26.42 -15.81 22.80
CA GLN A 189 -26.90 -14.85 23.81
C GLN A 189 -28.42 -14.73 23.85
N GLN A 190 -29.13 -14.98 22.74
CA GLN A 190 -30.59 -15.01 22.72
C GLN A 190 -31.11 -16.29 23.38
N ASP A 191 -30.53 -17.44 23.05
CA ASP A 191 -30.88 -18.73 23.67
C ASP A 191 -30.67 -18.73 25.20
N GLN A 192 -29.65 -18.01 25.69
CA GLN A 192 -29.40 -17.83 27.12
C GLN A 192 -30.36 -16.86 27.83
N LYS A 193 -31.05 -15.98 27.08
CA LYS A 193 -32.04 -15.04 27.64
C LYS A 193 -33.46 -15.61 27.65
N GLU A 194 -33.72 -16.65 26.86
CA GLU A 194 -35.00 -17.34 26.78
C GLU A 194 -35.12 -18.53 27.77
N GLN A 195 -34.03 -18.86 28.48
CA GLN A 195 -33.99 -19.81 29.61
C GLN A 195 -34.03 -19.08 30.96
#